data_AF-A0A512DD10-F1
#
_entry.id   AF-A0A512DD10-F1
#
_cell.length_a   1.000
_cell.length_b   1.000
_cell.length_c   1.000
_cell.angle_alpha   90.00
_cell.angle_beta   90.00
_cell.angle_gamma   90.00
#
_symmetry.space_group_name_H-M   'P 1'
#
loop_
_entity.id
_entity.type
_entity.pdbx_description
1 polymer ?
#
loop_
_entity_poly.entity_id
_entity_poly.type
_entity_poly.pdbx_seq_one_letter_code
_entity_poly.pdbx_strand_id
1 'polypeptide(L)'
;MSLSLSTGDLAAPVLRPPRPAARAEPPSPVARPEPPAPVATTVRVERRAGRAVVDLRRGALAPYLLDDDGRTVRVALVAAGALLLGGDDVRVRVHVGAGAALELVETSGTVAYDGRGRGARWRVDVVVEDGGVLVWDAQPFVVASGADVDRGTTVRLGAGAVACLRETLVLGRSGEAGGRLRTALRVDGPGGPVLVEDLHLDGARPEPGVLGGHRVLDQVVLAGRRPDPGPVPAGRGAPTVLALEEPGAVARRLGDEVHRVALTDVAAAWCVQAGRQHAG
;
A
#
# COMPACT_ATOMS: atom_id res chain seq x y z
N MET A 1 -18.87 24.92 102.76
CA MET A 1 -19.46 24.69 101.43
C MET A 1 -18.54 25.30 100.39
N SER A 2 -17.72 24.48 99.75
CA SER A 2 -16.86 24.88 98.62
C SER A 2 -16.87 23.70 97.65
N LEU A 3 -17.40 23.93 96.46
CA LEU A 3 -17.59 22.92 95.42
C LEU A 3 -16.29 22.79 94.61
N SER A 4 -15.70 21.60 94.63
CA SER A 4 -14.59 21.19 93.75
C SER A 4 -15.20 20.50 92.53
N LEU A 5 -14.97 21.03 91.33
CA LEU A 5 -15.31 20.38 90.07
C LEU A 5 -13.99 19.95 89.40
N SER A 6 -13.81 18.63 89.33
CA SER A 6 -12.73 17.94 88.64
C SER A 6 -13.02 17.92 87.14
N THR A 7 -12.20 18.60 86.33
CA THR A 7 -12.26 18.52 84.87
C THR A 7 -11.56 17.23 84.42
N GLY A 8 -12.33 16.24 83.98
CA GLY A 8 -11.80 15.02 83.36
C GLY A 8 -11.31 15.31 81.94
N ASP A 9 -10.05 14.93 81.67
CA ASP A 9 -9.41 15.05 80.37
C ASP A 9 -9.87 13.90 79.46
N LEU A 10 -10.76 14.19 78.51
CA LEU A 10 -11.23 13.22 77.51
C LEU A 10 -10.32 13.30 76.28
N ALA A 11 -9.33 12.41 76.23
CA ALA A 11 -8.48 12.22 75.05
C ALA A 11 -9.32 11.75 73.84
N ALA A 12 -9.31 12.53 72.76
CA ALA A 12 -9.95 12.17 71.49
C ALA A 12 -9.24 10.98 70.83
N PRO A 13 -9.97 10.03 70.22
CA PRO A 13 -9.36 8.87 69.56
C PRO A 13 -8.67 9.30 68.25
N VAL A 14 -7.40 8.95 68.11
CA VAL A 14 -6.62 9.13 66.87
C VAL A 14 -7.13 8.13 65.83
N LEU A 15 -7.83 8.61 64.80
CA LEU A 15 -8.24 7.79 63.65
C LEU A 15 -7.01 7.38 62.83
N ARG A 16 -6.74 6.08 62.72
CA ARG A 16 -5.73 5.57 61.79
C ARG A 16 -6.23 5.68 60.34
N PRO A 17 -5.38 6.11 59.38
CA PRO A 17 -5.75 6.12 57.97
C PRO A 17 -5.98 4.69 57.45
N PRO A 18 -6.91 4.50 56.49
CA PRO A 18 -7.17 3.20 55.90
C PRO A 18 -5.93 2.69 55.13
N ARG A 19 -5.66 1.38 55.25
CA ARG A 19 -4.60 0.71 54.46
C ARG A 19 -4.92 0.85 52.96
N PRO A 20 -3.92 1.13 52.09
CA PRO A 20 -4.14 1.11 50.66
C PRO A 20 -4.62 -0.28 50.22
N ALA A 21 -5.70 -0.33 49.45
CA ALA A 21 -6.18 -1.56 48.86
C ALA A 21 -5.08 -2.16 47.97
N ALA A 22 -4.83 -3.46 48.11
CA ALA A 22 -3.92 -4.17 47.23
C ALA A 22 -4.37 -3.97 45.77
N ARG A 23 -3.45 -3.50 44.92
CA ARG A 23 -3.68 -3.37 43.48
C ARG A 23 -4.00 -4.77 42.96
N ALA A 24 -5.19 -4.98 42.41
CA ALA A 24 -5.52 -6.21 41.72
C ALA A 24 -4.51 -6.39 40.57
N GLU A 25 -3.90 -7.58 40.52
CA GLU A 25 -3.01 -7.96 39.43
C GLU A 25 -3.83 -7.96 38.13
N PRO A 26 -3.35 -7.33 37.04
CA PRO A 26 -4.07 -7.33 35.78
C PRO A 26 -4.29 -8.78 35.33
N PRO A 27 -5.48 -9.12 34.81
CA PRO A 27 -5.72 -10.47 34.33
C PRO A 27 -4.65 -10.82 33.28
N SER A 28 -4.08 -12.02 33.40
CA SER A 28 -3.16 -12.57 32.40
C SER A 28 -3.75 -12.37 31.01
N PRO A 29 -2.97 -11.90 30.03
CA PRO A 29 -3.49 -11.67 28.69
C PRO A 29 -4.07 -12.99 28.17
N VAL A 30 -5.39 -13.01 27.97
CA VAL A 30 -6.06 -14.12 27.29
C VAL A 30 -5.36 -14.26 25.95
N ALA A 31 -4.71 -15.40 25.72
CA ALA A 31 -4.10 -15.72 24.44
C ALA A 31 -5.18 -15.54 23.37
N ARG A 32 -5.05 -14.52 22.53
CA ARG A 32 -5.96 -14.34 21.42
C ARG A 32 -5.79 -15.55 20.51
N PRO A 33 -6.89 -16.18 20.06
CA PRO A 33 -6.79 -17.23 19.06
C PRO A 33 -5.96 -16.72 17.89
N GLU A 34 -5.05 -17.57 17.40
CA GLU A 34 -4.23 -17.24 16.25
C GLU A 34 -5.16 -16.86 15.09
N PRO A 35 -5.01 -15.67 14.49
CA PRO A 35 -5.91 -15.24 13.43
C PRO A 35 -5.84 -16.26 12.28
N PRO A 36 -6.98 -16.55 11.62
CA PRO A 36 -6.97 -17.44 10.48
C PRO A 36 -5.99 -16.94 9.42
N ALA A 37 -5.37 -17.87 8.69
CA ALA A 37 -4.44 -17.53 7.62
C ALA A 37 -5.09 -16.50 6.67
N PRO A 38 -4.35 -15.45 6.26
CA PRO A 38 -4.93 -14.36 5.49
C PRO A 38 -5.45 -14.88 4.14
N VAL A 39 -6.73 -14.62 3.89
CA VAL A 39 -7.40 -14.95 2.63
C VAL A 39 -7.03 -13.90 1.60
N ALA A 40 -6.40 -14.33 0.50
CA ALA A 40 -6.00 -13.42 -0.57
C ALA A 40 -7.21 -12.95 -1.40
N THR A 41 -7.28 -11.65 -1.66
CA THR A 41 -8.12 -11.12 -2.74
C THR A 41 -7.58 -11.64 -4.06
N THR A 42 -8.44 -12.19 -4.92
CA THR A 42 -8.04 -12.71 -6.23
C THR A 42 -8.81 -11.99 -7.34
N VAL A 43 -8.09 -11.53 -8.36
CA VAL A 43 -8.64 -11.06 -9.63
C VAL A 43 -7.98 -11.85 -10.73
N ARG A 44 -8.78 -12.65 -11.44
CA ARG A 44 -8.31 -13.43 -12.59
C ARG A 44 -9.15 -13.09 -13.80
N VAL A 45 -8.49 -12.76 -14.90
CA VAL A 45 -9.11 -12.49 -16.20
C VAL A 45 -8.43 -13.34 -17.25
N GLU A 46 -9.20 -14.14 -17.98
CA GLU A 46 -8.71 -14.94 -19.10
C GLU A 46 -9.51 -14.65 -20.36
N ARG A 47 -8.97 -15.00 -21.53
CA ARG A 47 -9.73 -15.07 -22.78
C ARG A 47 -10.00 -16.51 -23.19
N ARG A 48 -11.26 -16.84 -23.44
CA ARG A 48 -11.67 -18.14 -23.99
C ARG A 48 -12.63 -17.93 -25.13
N ALA A 49 -12.29 -18.45 -26.32
CA ALA A 49 -13.09 -18.29 -27.54
C ALA A 49 -13.52 -16.82 -27.81
N GLY A 50 -12.59 -15.88 -27.60
CA GLY A 50 -12.82 -14.44 -27.81
C GLY A 50 -13.54 -13.70 -26.68
N ARG A 51 -14.04 -14.40 -25.64
CA ARG A 51 -14.74 -13.79 -24.51
C ARG A 51 -13.87 -13.73 -23.25
N ALA A 52 -14.07 -12.71 -22.43
CA ALA A 52 -13.44 -12.66 -21.12
C ALA A 52 -14.10 -13.64 -20.15
N VAL A 53 -13.28 -14.32 -19.35
CA VAL A 53 -13.70 -15.14 -18.21
C VAL A 53 -13.08 -14.54 -16.96
N VAL A 54 -13.92 -14.12 -16.01
CA VAL A 54 -13.49 -13.38 -14.82
C VAL A 54 -13.78 -14.20 -13.57
N ASP A 55 -12.75 -14.46 -12.74
CA ASP A 55 -12.87 -15.07 -11.39
C ASP A 55 -12.42 -14.05 -10.35
N LEU A 56 -13.37 -13.59 -9.54
CA LEU A 56 -13.19 -12.57 -8.51
C LEU A 56 -13.44 -13.19 -7.14
N ARG A 57 -12.46 -13.11 -6.23
CA ARG A 57 -12.59 -13.62 -4.86
C ARG A 57 -12.22 -12.55 -3.87
N ARG A 58 -13.10 -12.36 -2.88
CA ARG A 58 -12.91 -11.41 -1.78
C ARG A 58 -11.85 -11.93 -0.80
N GLY A 59 -10.96 -11.04 -0.42
CA GLY A 59 -10.07 -11.16 0.73
C GLY A 59 -10.24 -9.92 1.61
N ALA A 60 -9.13 -9.29 1.98
CA ALA A 60 -9.16 -7.98 2.65
C ALA A 60 -9.68 -6.86 1.73
N LEU A 61 -9.59 -7.04 0.41
CA LEU A 61 -10.25 -6.23 -0.61
C LEU A 61 -11.40 -7.00 -1.26
N ALA A 62 -12.48 -6.30 -1.58
CA ALA A 62 -13.61 -6.78 -2.37
C ALA A 62 -13.44 -6.33 -3.84
N PRO A 63 -13.21 -7.26 -4.77
CA PRO A 63 -13.14 -6.96 -6.20
C PRO A 63 -14.54 -6.87 -6.82
N TYR A 64 -14.78 -5.86 -7.65
CA TYR A 64 -16.04 -5.66 -8.38
C TYR A 64 -15.78 -5.46 -9.87
N LEU A 65 -16.44 -6.25 -10.71
CA LEU A 65 -16.45 -5.99 -12.15
C LEU A 65 -17.16 -4.67 -12.43
N LEU A 66 -16.48 -3.75 -13.10
CA LEU A 66 -17.04 -2.47 -13.53
C LEU A 66 -17.53 -2.54 -14.97
N ASP A 67 -16.69 -3.08 -15.86
CA ASP A 67 -16.93 -3.09 -17.29
C ASP A 67 -16.14 -4.19 -18.01
N ASP A 68 -16.61 -4.59 -19.18
CA ASP A 68 -15.93 -5.46 -20.15
C ASP A 68 -16.33 -4.98 -21.55
N ASP A 69 -15.46 -4.18 -22.18
CA ASP A 69 -15.69 -3.65 -23.54
C ASP A 69 -15.33 -4.66 -24.65
N GLY A 70 -15.08 -5.93 -24.27
CA GLY A 70 -14.61 -6.99 -25.15
C GLY A 70 -13.09 -6.95 -25.38
N ARG A 71 -12.41 -5.85 -25.06
CA ARG A 71 -10.96 -5.66 -25.18
C ARG A 71 -10.27 -5.63 -23.81
N THR A 72 -10.85 -4.96 -22.83
CA THR A 72 -10.30 -4.74 -21.50
C THR A 72 -11.38 -4.98 -20.45
N VAL A 73 -11.05 -5.78 -19.45
CA VAL A 73 -11.88 -5.96 -18.26
C VAL A 73 -11.45 -4.96 -17.21
N ARG A 74 -12.41 -4.20 -16.66
CA ARG A 74 -12.15 -3.21 -15.61
C ARG A 74 -12.69 -3.71 -14.29
N VAL A 75 -11.83 -3.78 -13.27
CA VAL A 75 -12.20 -4.30 -11.93
C VAL A 75 -11.83 -3.28 -10.87
N ALA A 76 -12.81 -2.86 -10.07
CA ALA A 76 -12.57 -2.07 -8.88
C ALA A 76 -12.05 -2.96 -7.73
N LEU A 77 -11.08 -2.46 -6.98
CA LEU A 77 -10.67 -2.98 -5.68
C LEU A 77 -11.15 -2.02 -4.59
N VAL A 78 -12.03 -2.52 -3.72
CA VAL A 78 -12.61 -1.73 -2.62
C VAL A 78 -12.18 -2.36 -1.30
N ALA A 79 -11.76 -1.54 -0.33
CA ALA A 79 -11.46 -2.01 1.00
C ALA A 79 -12.69 -2.71 1.61
N ALA A 80 -12.53 -3.97 2.02
CA ALA A 80 -13.63 -4.76 2.56
C ALA A 80 -13.93 -4.47 4.04
N GLY A 81 -13.10 -3.63 4.65
CA GLY A 81 -13.08 -3.22 6.05
C GLY A 81 -11.86 -2.32 6.31
N ALA A 82 -11.54 -2.07 7.58
CA ALA A 82 -10.28 -1.41 7.93
C ALA A 82 -9.08 -2.27 7.50
N LEU A 83 -8.03 -1.62 7.00
CA LEU A 83 -6.82 -2.26 6.50
C LEU A 83 -5.59 -1.66 7.20
N LEU A 84 -4.53 -2.46 7.26
CA LEU A 84 -3.20 -2.04 7.73
C LEU A 84 -3.24 -1.45 9.15
N LEU A 85 -4.03 -2.08 10.00
CA LEU A 85 -3.87 -2.03 11.43
C LEU A 85 -2.73 -2.96 11.85
N GLY A 86 -2.25 -2.80 13.09
CA GLY A 86 -1.17 -3.65 13.61
C GLY A 86 -1.47 -5.13 13.39
N GLY A 87 -0.55 -5.81 12.70
CA GLY A 87 -0.57 -7.24 12.38
C GLY A 87 -1.52 -7.71 11.29
N ASP A 88 -2.12 -6.80 10.52
CA ASP A 88 -2.82 -7.18 9.30
C ASP A 88 -1.84 -7.75 8.26
N ASP A 89 -2.30 -8.72 7.46
CA ASP A 89 -1.60 -9.27 6.30
C ASP A 89 -2.54 -9.25 5.10
N VAL A 90 -2.45 -8.18 4.31
CA VAL A 90 -3.26 -7.97 3.10
C VAL A 90 -2.56 -8.65 1.92
N ARG A 91 -3.28 -9.55 1.24
CA ARG A 91 -2.76 -10.28 0.07
C ARG A 91 -3.67 -10.09 -1.13
N VAL A 92 -3.07 -9.72 -2.26
CA VAL A 92 -3.75 -9.54 -3.55
C VAL A 92 -3.05 -10.41 -4.59
N ARG A 93 -3.82 -11.20 -5.32
CA ARG A 93 -3.35 -12.02 -6.43
C ARG A 93 -4.05 -11.59 -7.71
N VAL A 94 -3.26 -11.27 -8.71
CA VAL A 94 -3.74 -10.83 -10.02
C VAL A 94 -3.22 -11.80 -11.07
N HIS A 95 -4.11 -12.33 -11.90
CA HIS A 95 -3.76 -13.17 -13.05
C HIS A 95 -4.44 -12.63 -14.29
N VAL A 96 -3.63 -12.23 -15.26
CA VAL A 96 -4.07 -11.80 -16.59
C VAL A 96 -3.61 -12.88 -17.56
N GLY A 97 -4.57 -13.67 -18.06
CA GLY A 97 -4.30 -14.75 -19.00
C GLY A 97 -3.84 -14.25 -20.36
N ALA A 98 -3.35 -15.16 -21.20
CA ALA A 98 -2.76 -14.83 -22.48
C ALA A 98 -3.70 -13.95 -23.35
N GLY A 99 -3.17 -12.84 -23.86
CA GLY A 99 -3.90 -11.85 -24.67
C GLY A 99 -5.08 -11.15 -23.97
N ALA A 100 -5.30 -11.38 -22.67
CA ALA A 100 -6.29 -10.64 -21.89
C ALA A 100 -5.75 -9.26 -21.50
N ALA A 101 -6.64 -8.29 -21.31
CA ALA A 101 -6.29 -7.00 -20.75
C ALA A 101 -7.15 -6.71 -19.51
N LEU A 102 -6.49 -6.24 -18.45
CA LEU A 102 -7.10 -5.92 -17.17
C LEU A 102 -6.71 -4.51 -16.73
N GLU A 103 -7.69 -3.71 -16.37
CA GLU A 103 -7.50 -2.45 -15.63
C GLU A 103 -8.00 -2.64 -14.21
N LEU A 104 -7.10 -2.47 -13.23
CA LEU A 104 -7.44 -2.41 -11.82
C LEU A 104 -7.64 -0.96 -11.40
N VAL A 105 -8.79 -0.71 -10.78
CA VAL A 105 -9.22 0.61 -10.31
C VAL A 105 -9.32 0.58 -8.79
N GLU A 106 -8.59 1.45 -8.11
CA GLU A 106 -8.80 1.67 -6.68
C GLU A 106 -9.75 2.85 -6.47
N THR A 107 -10.76 2.70 -5.61
CA THR A 107 -11.76 3.74 -5.37
C THR A 107 -11.28 4.84 -4.41
N SER A 108 -10.21 4.57 -3.67
CA SER A 108 -9.69 5.46 -2.63
C SER A 108 -8.25 5.10 -2.28
N GLY A 109 -7.49 6.07 -1.78
CA GLY A 109 -6.20 5.80 -1.17
C GLY A 109 -6.30 4.87 0.03
N THR A 110 -5.18 4.21 0.35
CA THR A 110 -5.05 3.30 1.48
C THR A 110 -4.20 3.97 2.56
N VAL A 111 -4.59 3.82 3.83
CA VAL A 111 -3.84 4.35 4.98
C VAL A 111 -3.37 3.20 5.85
N ALA A 112 -2.08 3.16 6.17
CA ALA A 112 -1.52 2.34 7.23
C ALA A 112 -1.50 3.13 8.55
N TYR A 113 -1.94 2.49 9.62
CA TYR A 113 -2.16 3.13 10.91
C TYR A 113 -1.11 2.72 11.95
N ASP A 114 -1.07 3.46 13.06
CA ASP A 114 -0.26 3.10 14.23
C ASP A 114 -0.62 1.69 14.73
N GLY A 115 0.34 0.79 14.56
CA GLY A 115 0.21 -0.61 14.95
C GLY A 115 0.49 -0.87 16.43
N ARG A 116 0.81 0.16 17.23
CA ARG A 116 1.19 0.08 18.65
C ARG A 116 2.28 -0.97 18.91
N GLY A 117 3.31 -0.95 18.06
CA GLY A 117 4.43 -1.89 18.11
C GLY A 117 4.26 -3.18 17.30
N ARG A 118 3.14 -3.36 16.60
CA ARG A 118 2.94 -4.47 15.65
C ARG A 118 2.94 -3.96 14.20
N GLY A 119 3.78 -4.52 13.35
CA GLY A 119 3.81 -4.16 11.93
C GLY A 119 2.63 -4.74 11.14
N ALA A 120 2.36 -4.20 9.95
CA ALA A 120 1.38 -4.69 8.99
C ALA A 120 2.06 -5.11 7.67
N ARG A 121 1.40 -5.95 6.87
CA ARG A 121 1.92 -6.43 5.59
C ARG A 121 0.94 -6.18 4.45
N TRP A 122 1.49 -5.80 3.30
CA TRP A 122 0.77 -5.69 2.04
C TRP A 122 1.53 -6.44 0.96
N ARG A 123 0.95 -7.51 0.39
CA ARG A 123 1.59 -8.32 -0.65
C ARG A 123 0.73 -8.42 -1.89
N VAL A 124 1.34 -8.12 -3.03
CA VAL A 124 0.73 -8.22 -4.35
C VAL A 124 1.55 -9.19 -5.18
N ASP A 125 0.89 -10.23 -5.69
CA ASP A 125 1.45 -11.18 -6.64
C ASP A 125 0.70 -11.07 -7.96
N VAL A 126 1.39 -10.65 -9.01
CA VAL A 126 0.84 -10.47 -10.36
C VAL A 126 1.49 -11.45 -11.32
N VAL A 127 0.66 -12.07 -12.16
CA VAL A 127 1.06 -12.80 -13.35
C VAL A 127 0.34 -12.20 -14.55
N VAL A 128 1.11 -11.82 -15.57
CA VAL A 128 0.60 -11.42 -16.88
C VAL A 128 1.18 -12.40 -17.89
N GLU A 129 0.35 -13.28 -18.43
CA GLU A 129 0.76 -14.27 -19.43
C GLU A 129 1.03 -13.61 -20.79
N ASP A 130 1.49 -14.40 -21.75
CA ASP A 130 1.93 -13.94 -23.07
C ASP A 130 0.93 -13.00 -23.75
N GLY A 131 1.43 -11.84 -24.19
CA GLY A 131 0.63 -10.79 -24.83
C GLY A 131 -0.46 -10.16 -23.93
N GLY A 132 -0.51 -10.52 -22.65
CA GLY A 132 -1.45 -9.94 -21.69
C GLY A 132 -1.08 -8.51 -21.31
N VAL A 133 -2.07 -7.74 -20.84
CA VAL A 133 -1.88 -6.35 -20.42
C VAL A 133 -2.48 -6.12 -19.04
N LEU A 134 -1.67 -5.59 -18.12
CA LEU A 134 -2.15 -5.06 -16.85
C LEU A 134 -1.96 -3.54 -16.79
N VAL A 135 -3.03 -2.83 -16.44
CA VAL A 135 -2.99 -1.43 -16.02
C VAL A 135 -3.45 -1.35 -14.56
N TRP A 136 -2.66 -0.73 -13.71
CA TRP A 136 -3.03 -0.44 -12.32
C TRP A 136 -2.52 0.94 -11.92
N ASP A 137 -3.39 1.94 -12.08
CA ASP A 137 -3.18 3.30 -11.59
C ASP A 137 -3.60 3.37 -10.11
N ALA A 138 -2.75 2.83 -9.24
CA ALA A 138 -3.07 2.68 -7.81
C ALA A 138 -3.25 4.05 -7.13
N GLN A 139 -4.14 4.10 -6.15
CA GLN A 139 -4.37 5.31 -5.36
C GLN A 139 -3.28 5.47 -4.27
N PRO A 140 -3.15 6.66 -3.65
CA PRO A 140 -2.07 6.91 -2.70
C PRO A 140 -2.05 5.95 -1.49
N PHE A 141 -0.85 5.50 -1.14
CA PHE A 141 -0.56 4.68 0.03
C PHE A 141 0.07 5.55 1.13
N VAL A 142 -0.74 5.91 2.13
CA VAL A 142 -0.34 6.82 3.21
C VAL A 142 0.13 6.03 4.43
N VAL A 143 1.34 6.31 4.91
CA VAL A 143 1.93 5.64 6.08
C VAL A 143 1.90 6.61 7.25
N ALA A 144 0.88 6.51 8.09
CA ALA A 144 0.68 7.41 9.23
C ALA A 144 1.78 7.28 10.28
N SER A 145 1.93 8.30 11.13
CA SER A 145 2.85 8.23 12.28
C SER A 145 2.58 6.98 13.13
N GLY A 146 3.64 6.27 13.53
CA GLY A 146 3.55 5.03 14.31
C GLY A 146 3.26 3.77 13.51
N ALA A 147 2.92 3.89 12.21
CA ALA A 147 2.80 2.73 11.34
C ALA A 147 4.19 2.09 11.08
N ASP A 148 4.18 0.77 10.89
CA ASP A 148 5.35 -0.02 10.49
C ASP A 148 4.88 -1.04 9.47
N VAL A 149 5.25 -0.86 8.20
CA VAL A 149 4.65 -1.59 7.08
C VAL A 149 5.72 -2.26 6.24
N ASP A 150 5.48 -3.53 5.93
CA ASP A 150 6.23 -4.29 4.92
C ASP A 150 5.34 -4.49 3.68
N ARG A 151 5.69 -3.81 2.59
CA ARG A 151 4.96 -3.82 1.33
C ARG A 151 5.77 -4.52 0.24
N GLY A 152 5.16 -5.44 -0.48
CA GLY A 152 5.81 -6.18 -1.56
C GLY A 152 4.90 -6.31 -2.77
N THR A 153 5.43 -6.00 -3.95
CA THR A 153 4.76 -6.20 -5.24
C THR A 153 5.67 -7.01 -6.14
N THR A 154 5.23 -8.20 -6.56
CA THR A 154 5.95 -9.03 -7.54
C THR A 154 5.10 -9.16 -8.80
N VAL A 155 5.70 -8.87 -9.95
CA VAL A 155 5.06 -9.01 -11.26
C VAL A 155 5.89 -9.94 -12.12
N ARG A 156 5.23 -10.95 -12.71
CA ARG A 156 5.83 -11.88 -13.67
C ARG A 156 5.17 -11.69 -15.03
N LEU A 157 5.96 -11.35 -16.03
CA LEU A 157 5.54 -11.07 -17.40
C LEU A 157 5.93 -12.23 -18.34
N GLY A 158 4.96 -12.68 -19.13
CA GLY A 158 5.16 -13.57 -20.28
C GLY A 158 5.73 -12.83 -21.49
N ALA A 159 5.89 -13.55 -22.60
CA ALA A 159 6.39 -13.00 -23.84
C ALA A 159 5.43 -11.94 -24.40
N GLY A 160 5.95 -10.73 -24.66
CA GLY A 160 5.14 -9.61 -25.16
C GLY A 160 4.07 -9.09 -24.19
N ALA A 161 4.07 -9.55 -22.94
CA ALA A 161 3.18 -9.04 -21.90
C ALA A 161 3.60 -7.63 -21.46
N VAL A 162 2.64 -6.80 -21.07
CA VAL A 162 2.88 -5.42 -20.65
C VAL A 162 2.21 -5.14 -19.30
N ALA A 163 2.92 -4.44 -18.41
CA ALA A 163 2.35 -3.92 -17.17
C ALA A 163 2.63 -2.41 -17.04
N CYS A 164 1.60 -1.63 -16.74
CA CYS A 164 1.68 -0.23 -16.36
C CYS A 164 1.18 -0.09 -14.92
N LEU A 165 2.08 0.23 -13.99
CA LEU A 165 1.79 0.36 -12.56
C LEU A 165 2.10 1.77 -12.10
N ARG A 166 1.18 2.42 -11.39
CA ARG A 166 1.51 3.62 -10.62
C ARG A 166 1.56 3.27 -9.14
N GLU A 167 2.52 3.88 -8.45
CA GLU A 167 2.65 3.83 -7.01
C GLU A 167 2.91 5.24 -6.47
N THR A 168 2.01 5.69 -5.59
CA THR A 168 2.20 6.92 -4.84
C THR A 168 2.35 6.59 -3.35
N LEU A 169 3.55 6.76 -2.79
CA LEU A 169 3.82 6.60 -1.36
C LEU A 169 3.80 7.97 -0.66
N VAL A 170 3.14 8.03 0.49
CA VAL A 170 3.01 9.28 1.27
C VAL A 170 3.38 9.02 2.73
N LEU A 171 4.43 9.67 3.23
CA LEU A 171 4.84 9.61 4.63
C LEU A 171 4.01 10.58 5.46
N GLY A 172 3.01 10.03 6.14
CA GLY A 172 2.12 10.74 7.07
C GLY A 172 0.95 11.46 6.39
N ARG A 173 -0.11 11.68 7.15
CA ARG A 173 -1.17 12.63 6.80
C ARG A 173 -0.71 14.07 7.07
N SER A 174 -1.53 15.07 6.78
CA SER A 174 -1.21 16.46 7.11
C SER A 174 -0.93 16.61 8.62
N GLY A 175 0.21 17.22 8.97
CA GLY A 175 0.66 17.39 10.35
C GLY A 175 1.38 16.17 10.96
N GLU A 176 1.53 15.08 10.22
CA GLU A 176 2.27 13.89 10.66
C GLU A 176 3.65 13.82 10.02
N ALA A 177 4.62 13.31 10.77
CA ALA A 177 5.95 12.95 10.25
C ALA A 177 5.90 11.72 9.32
N GLY A 178 4.99 10.78 9.60
CA GLY A 178 4.88 9.50 8.90
C GLY A 178 5.56 8.34 9.63
N GLY A 179 5.20 7.12 9.24
CA GLY A 179 5.70 5.88 9.85
C GLY A 179 6.89 5.28 9.11
N ARG A 180 7.21 4.02 9.45
CA ARG A 180 8.20 3.20 8.74
C ARG A 180 7.54 2.42 7.62
N LEU A 181 8.20 2.39 6.47
CA LEU A 181 7.80 1.60 5.32
C LEU A 181 9.03 0.94 4.71
N ARG A 182 9.00 -0.38 4.63
CA ARG A 182 9.82 -1.13 3.67
C ARG A 182 8.94 -1.46 2.48
N THR A 183 9.39 -1.13 1.28
CA THR A 183 8.70 -1.50 0.04
C THR A 183 9.65 -2.21 -0.91
N ALA A 184 9.22 -3.35 -1.44
CA ALA A 184 9.94 -4.10 -2.46
C ALA A 184 9.06 -4.22 -3.72
N LEU A 185 9.57 -3.76 -4.85
CA LEU A 185 8.94 -3.91 -6.15
C LEU A 185 9.85 -4.74 -7.06
N ARG A 186 9.35 -5.88 -7.52
CA ARG A 186 10.05 -6.78 -8.44
C ARG A 186 9.21 -7.02 -9.68
N VAL A 187 9.81 -6.79 -10.84
CA VAL A 187 9.25 -7.14 -12.14
C VAL A 187 10.20 -8.10 -12.83
N ASP A 188 9.72 -9.29 -13.14
CA ASP A 188 10.44 -10.31 -13.89
C ASP A 188 9.81 -10.44 -15.28
N GLY A 189 10.64 -10.42 -16.33
CA GLY A 189 10.27 -10.76 -17.70
C GLY A 189 10.70 -12.18 -18.08
N PRO A 190 10.51 -12.60 -19.35
CA PRO A 190 10.88 -13.93 -19.81
C PRO A 190 12.37 -14.26 -19.66
N GLY A 191 13.23 -13.24 -19.77
CA GLY A 191 14.69 -13.37 -19.65
C GLY A 191 15.24 -13.22 -18.22
N GLY A 192 14.40 -12.90 -17.23
CA GLY A 192 14.83 -12.64 -15.86
C GLY A 192 14.38 -11.26 -15.33
N PRO A 193 15.09 -10.70 -14.33
CA PRO A 193 14.68 -9.45 -13.67
C PRO A 193 14.72 -8.26 -14.63
N VAL A 194 13.61 -7.51 -14.71
CA VAL A 194 13.47 -6.25 -15.46
C VAL A 194 13.64 -5.04 -14.54
N LEU A 195 13.05 -5.10 -13.35
CA LEU A 195 13.16 -4.09 -12.31
C LEU A 195 13.21 -4.77 -10.95
N VAL A 196 14.16 -4.35 -10.11
CA VAL A 196 14.22 -4.72 -8.70
C VAL A 196 14.47 -3.45 -7.91
N GLU A 197 13.51 -3.10 -7.06
CA GLU A 197 13.59 -1.95 -6.18
C GLU A 197 13.31 -2.39 -4.74
N ASP A 198 14.17 -1.95 -3.82
CA ASP A 198 14.00 -2.08 -2.38
C ASP A 198 14.22 -0.71 -1.76
N LEU A 199 13.20 -0.21 -1.08
CA LEU A 199 13.16 1.15 -0.53
C LEU A 199 12.72 1.11 0.92
N HIS A 200 13.57 1.66 1.78
CA HIS A 200 13.33 1.79 3.21
C HIS A 200 13.11 3.25 3.56
N LEU A 201 11.95 3.56 4.13
CA LEU A 201 11.54 4.90 4.52
C LEU A 201 11.20 4.95 6.00
N ASP A 202 11.61 6.03 6.66
CA ASP A 202 11.19 6.36 8.02
C ASP A 202 10.82 7.85 8.05
N GLY A 203 9.53 8.15 8.18
CA GLY A 203 9.04 9.53 8.21
C GLY A 203 9.59 10.35 9.38
N ALA A 204 10.01 9.70 10.47
CA ALA A 204 10.64 10.39 11.60
C ALA A 204 12.15 10.56 11.43
N ARG A 205 12.77 9.87 10.46
CA ARG A 205 14.22 9.88 10.20
C ARG A 205 14.48 9.96 8.69
N PRO A 206 14.21 11.13 8.07
CA PRO A 206 14.41 11.31 6.64
C PRO A 206 15.89 11.18 6.25
N GLU A 207 16.15 10.44 5.18
CA GLU A 207 17.50 10.18 4.66
C GLU A 207 17.77 11.03 3.40
N PRO A 208 18.80 11.90 3.39
CA PRO A 208 19.11 12.78 2.26
C PRO A 208 19.21 12.10 0.89
N GLY A 209 19.80 10.90 0.86
CA GLY A 209 20.02 10.13 -0.37
C GLY A 209 18.82 9.30 -0.83
N VAL A 210 17.72 9.27 -0.06
CA VAL A 210 16.55 8.45 -0.36
C VAL A 210 15.38 9.32 -0.82
N LEU A 211 14.74 10.05 0.11
CA LEU A 211 13.70 11.04 -0.23
C LEU A 211 14.14 12.47 0.07
N GLY A 212 15.32 12.69 0.65
CA GLY A 212 15.68 14.05 1.06
C GLY A 212 14.73 14.56 2.14
N GLY A 213 14.30 15.82 1.99
CA GLY A 213 13.24 16.40 2.82
C GLY A 213 11.81 16.10 2.35
N HIS A 214 11.64 15.30 1.29
CA HIS A 214 10.34 15.02 0.72
C HIS A 214 9.60 13.91 1.46
N ARG A 215 8.28 13.95 1.36
CA ARG A 215 7.37 12.98 1.99
C ARG A 215 6.47 12.24 1.02
N VAL A 216 6.48 12.62 -0.25
CA VAL A 216 5.72 11.96 -1.32
C VAL A 216 6.71 11.47 -2.37
N LEU A 217 6.59 10.18 -2.71
CA LEU A 217 7.14 9.58 -3.91
C LEU A 217 5.96 9.20 -4.80
N ASP A 218 5.92 9.73 -6.02
CA ASP A 218 5.03 9.20 -7.06
C ASP A 218 5.87 8.61 -8.18
N GLN A 219 5.54 7.37 -8.56
CA GLN A 219 6.24 6.65 -9.61
C GLN A 219 5.29 5.91 -10.53
N VAL A 220 5.64 5.87 -11.82
CA VAL A 220 4.95 5.07 -12.83
C VAL A 220 5.99 4.13 -13.43
N VAL A 221 5.68 2.84 -13.44
CA VAL A 221 6.50 1.78 -14.05
C VAL A 221 5.75 1.24 -15.25
N LEU A 222 6.37 1.35 -16.43
CA LEU A 222 5.96 0.62 -17.62
C LEU A 222 6.97 -0.50 -17.84
N ALA A 223 6.52 -1.73 -17.99
CA ALA A 223 7.36 -2.90 -18.25
C ALA A 223 6.79 -3.71 -19.42
N GLY A 224 7.67 -4.30 -20.23
CA GLY A 224 7.33 -5.04 -21.45
C GLY A 224 7.14 -4.16 -22.70
N ARG A 225 7.20 -2.83 -22.56
CA ARG A 225 7.11 -1.87 -23.66
C ARG A 225 7.90 -0.60 -23.36
N ARG A 226 8.72 -0.13 -24.30
CA ARG A 226 9.36 1.19 -24.20
C ARG A 226 8.29 2.26 -24.47
N PRO A 227 8.13 3.29 -23.61
CA PRO A 227 7.20 4.37 -23.89
C PRO A 227 7.63 5.13 -25.15
N ASP A 228 6.65 5.60 -25.92
CA ASP A 228 6.93 6.46 -27.08
C ASP A 228 7.72 7.71 -26.62
N PRO A 229 8.71 8.18 -27.40
CA PRO A 229 9.42 9.42 -27.08
C PRO A 229 8.43 10.59 -27.11
N GLY A 230 8.04 11.05 -25.93
CA GLY A 230 7.24 12.24 -25.72
C GLY A 230 8.06 13.36 -25.09
N PRO A 231 7.54 14.60 -25.04
CA PRO A 231 8.17 15.66 -24.28
C PRO A 231 8.13 15.27 -22.80
N VAL A 232 9.25 14.75 -22.28
CA VAL A 232 9.43 14.70 -20.83
C VAL A 232 9.51 16.16 -20.39
N PRO A 233 8.62 16.64 -19.51
CA PRO A 233 8.68 18.01 -19.03
C PRO A 233 10.10 18.27 -18.54
N ALA A 234 10.76 19.31 -19.03
CA ALA A 234 12.10 19.69 -18.62
C ALA A 234 12.02 20.84 -17.61
N GLY A 235 12.92 20.85 -16.63
CA GLY A 235 13.02 21.92 -15.64
C GLY A 235 12.86 21.46 -14.20
N ARG A 236 12.87 22.41 -13.28
CA ARG A 236 12.81 22.14 -11.84
C ARG A 236 11.43 21.56 -11.48
N GLY A 237 11.39 20.37 -10.89
CA GLY A 237 10.14 19.66 -10.58
C GLY A 237 9.60 18.80 -11.72
N ALA A 238 10.32 18.68 -12.84
CA ALA A 238 10.07 17.66 -13.85
C ALA A 238 10.11 16.23 -13.27
N PRO A 239 9.41 15.26 -13.86
CA PRO A 239 9.66 13.86 -13.52
C PRO A 239 11.03 13.43 -14.03
N THR A 240 11.75 12.64 -13.23
CA THR A 240 12.91 11.89 -13.73
C THR A 240 12.39 10.65 -14.45
N VAL A 241 12.81 10.45 -15.70
CA VAL A 241 12.47 9.26 -16.49
C VAL A 241 13.72 8.43 -16.70
N LEU A 242 13.67 7.17 -16.29
CA LEU A 242 14.75 6.19 -16.37
C LEU A 242 14.35 5.11 -17.36
N ALA A 243 15.12 4.95 -18.43
CA ALA A 243 15.00 3.82 -19.32
C ALA A 243 15.56 2.57 -18.62
N LEU A 244 14.78 1.49 -18.63
CA LEU A 244 15.23 0.16 -18.20
C LEU A 244 16.08 -0.49 -19.31
N GLU A 245 16.90 -1.48 -18.97
CA GLU A 245 17.64 -2.26 -19.98
C GLU A 245 16.64 -2.99 -20.91
N GLU A 246 15.71 -3.72 -20.30
CA GLU A 246 14.59 -4.35 -20.99
C GLU A 246 13.54 -3.32 -21.44
N PRO A 247 12.64 -3.66 -22.39
CA PRO A 247 11.53 -2.79 -22.78
C PRO A 247 10.71 -2.31 -21.57
N GLY A 248 10.66 -1.00 -21.36
CA GLY A 248 10.00 -0.41 -20.17
C GLY A 248 10.39 1.04 -19.91
N ALA A 249 10.06 1.60 -18.76
CA ALA A 249 10.66 2.81 -18.18
C ALA A 249 10.10 3.01 -16.77
N VAL A 250 10.80 3.80 -15.96
CA VAL A 250 10.30 4.31 -14.68
C VAL A 250 10.27 5.83 -14.74
N ALA A 251 9.11 6.44 -14.50
CA ALA A 251 8.99 7.87 -14.25
C ALA A 251 8.82 8.08 -12.74
N ARG A 252 9.53 9.06 -12.18
CA ARG A 252 9.54 9.33 -10.74
C ARG A 252 9.50 10.81 -10.45
N ARG A 253 8.77 11.20 -9.40
CA ARG A 253 8.80 12.55 -8.84
C ARG A 253 8.69 12.49 -7.32
N LEU A 254 9.47 13.37 -6.67
CA LEU A 254 9.45 13.58 -5.23
C LEU A 254 8.86 14.94 -4.91
N GLY A 255 8.24 15.06 -3.74
CA GLY A 255 7.79 16.34 -3.19
C GLY A 255 6.96 16.18 -1.93
N ASP A 256 6.16 17.19 -1.61
CA ASP A 256 5.55 17.30 -0.27
C ASP A 256 4.03 17.11 -0.27
N GLU A 257 3.39 17.30 -1.43
CA GLU A 257 1.95 17.23 -1.61
C GLU A 257 1.60 16.43 -2.86
N VAL A 258 0.76 15.40 -2.70
CA VAL A 258 0.39 14.46 -3.77
C VAL A 258 -0.07 15.18 -5.04
N HIS A 259 -0.98 16.14 -4.92
CA HIS A 259 -1.55 16.85 -6.07
C HIS A 259 -0.53 17.69 -6.87
N ARG A 260 0.64 18.01 -6.28
CA ARG A 260 1.72 18.74 -6.97
C ARG A 260 2.72 17.82 -7.65
N VAL A 261 2.86 16.60 -7.14
CA VAL A 261 3.82 15.62 -7.66
C VAL A 261 3.18 14.51 -8.48
N ALA A 262 1.86 14.51 -8.57
CA ALA A 262 1.08 13.53 -9.29
C ALA A 262 1.58 13.37 -10.74
N LEU A 263 1.96 12.15 -11.10
CA LEU A 263 2.32 11.71 -12.43
C LEU A 263 1.09 11.23 -13.21
N THR A 264 -0.10 11.76 -12.91
CA THR A 264 -1.36 11.34 -13.52
C THR A 264 -1.31 11.42 -15.05
N ASP A 265 -0.72 12.48 -15.62
CA ASP A 265 -0.61 12.61 -17.08
C ASP A 265 0.34 11.57 -17.68
N VAL A 266 1.44 11.25 -16.99
CA VAL A 266 2.39 10.21 -17.42
C VAL A 266 1.75 8.83 -17.31
N ALA A 267 1.05 8.55 -16.20
CA ALA A 267 0.31 7.32 -16.00
C ALA A 267 -0.76 7.14 -17.08
N ALA A 268 -1.57 8.17 -17.35
CA ALA A 268 -2.56 8.15 -18.41
C ALA A 268 -1.92 7.87 -19.79
N ALA A 269 -0.83 8.58 -20.12
CA ALA A 269 -0.14 8.39 -21.40
C ALA A 269 0.45 6.98 -21.55
N TRP A 270 1.19 6.49 -20.55
CA TRP A 270 1.87 5.20 -20.60
C TRP A 270 0.89 4.03 -20.49
N CYS A 271 -0.16 4.15 -19.68
CA CYS A 271 -1.14 3.07 -19.55
C CYS A 271 -2.05 2.98 -20.79
N VAL A 272 -2.35 4.10 -21.48
CA VAL A 272 -2.96 4.06 -22.82
C VAL A 272 -2.04 3.34 -23.82
N GLN A 273 -0.74 3.62 -23.80
CA GLN A 273 0.24 2.93 -24.66
C GLN A 273 0.33 1.44 -24.33
N ALA A 274 0.24 1.05 -23.05
CA ALA A 274 0.23 -0.36 -22.65
C ALA A 274 -0.93 -1.13 -23.28
N GLY A 275 -2.10 -0.50 -23.40
CA GLY A 275 -3.28 -1.09 -24.04
C GLY A 275 -3.20 -1.18 -25.57
N ARG A 276 -2.21 -0.57 -26.24
CA ARG A 276 -2.06 -0.66 -27.70
C ARG A 276 -1.50 -2.03 -28.09
N GLN A 277 -2.19 -2.73 -28.99
CA GLN A 277 -1.62 -3.90 -29.65
C GLN A 277 -0.49 -3.45 -30.59
N HIS A 278 0.55 -4.27 -30.74
CA HIS A 278 1.58 -4.03 -31.77
C HIS A 278 0.90 -4.03 -33.14
N ALA A 279 0.92 -2.89 -33.84
CA ALA A 279 0.71 -2.89 -35.27
C ALA A 279 1.93 -3.60 -35.88
N GLY A 280 1.74 -4.85 -36.27
CA GLY A 280 2.70 -5.59 -37.09
C GLY A 280 2.79 -5.01 -38.49
#